data_AF-A0A246PT63-F1
#
_entry.id   AF-A0A246PT63-F1
#
_cell.length_a   1.000
_cell.length_b   1.000
_cell.length_c   1.000
_cell.angle_alpha   90.00
_cell.angle_beta   90.00
_cell.angle_gamma   90.00
#
_symmetry.space_group_name_H-M   'P 1'
#
loop_
_entity.id
_entity.type
_entity.pdbx_description
1 polymer ?
#
loop_
_entity_poly.entity_id
_entity_poly.type
_entity_poly.pdbx_seq_one_letter_code
_entity_poly.pdbx_strand_id
1 'polypeptide(L)'
;MKVCILGATGRVGSNIIKLALKDAAEVTALARDLNRIEIQHERLRVIEGNVLNENDIKKAIEGSDIVISALGTDQNGTLAKSMPHIIKKMEEVGVHKIITIGTAGILQARTNLNLYRFQSAESKRKMTTAAEDHLAAYKILSSSNLCWTVVCPTHLIDGDVTGVYRTEKDVLPEGGAKITVGDTAQFTWNLCSENKYENSRVGISY
;
A
#
# COMPACT_ATOMS: atom_id res chain seq x y z
N MET A 1 -16.06 10.29 -2.42
CA MET A 1 -14.64 10.10 -2.80
C MET A 1 -14.54 8.88 -3.69
N LYS A 2 -13.75 8.97 -4.75
CA LYS A 2 -13.47 7.91 -5.71
C LYS A 2 -12.07 7.37 -5.49
N VAL A 3 -11.94 6.08 -5.23
CA VAL A 3 -10.64 5.45 -4.92
C VAL A 3 -10.35 4.30 -5.88
N CYS A 4 -9.14 4.30 -6.44
CA CYS A 4 -8.61 3.16 -7.17
C CYS A 4 -7.81 2.27 -6.21
N ILE A 5 -8.09 0.97 -6.16
CA ILE A 5 -7.36 0.00 -5.33
C ILE A 5 -6.67 -1.02 -6.25
N LEU A 6 -5.34 -0.97 -6.26
CA LEU A 6 -4.49 -1.98 -6.89
C LEU A 6 -4.13 -3.05 -5.85
N GLY A 7 -4.09 -4.33 -6.25
CA GLY A 7 -3.87 -5.43 -5.29
C GLY A 7 -5.10 -5.71 -4.41
N ALA A 8 -6.29 -5.41 -4.92
CA ALA A 8 -7.58 -5.56 -4.25
C ALA A 8 -7.88 -6.97 -3.71
N THR A 9 -7.33 -8.02 -4.34
CA THR A 9 -7.52 -9.42 -3.92
C THR A 9 -6.58 -9.86 -2.79
N GLY A 10 -5.65 -8.99 -2.37
CA GLY A 10 -4.73 -9.24 -1.28
C GLY A 10 -5.37 -9.13 0.10
N ARG A 11 -4.66 -9.61 1.13
CA ARG A 11 -5.12 -9.58 2.54
C ARG A 11 -5.54 -8.16 2.97
N VAL A 12 -4.67 -7.17 2.76
CA VAL A 12 -4.96 -5.78 3.13
C VAL A 12 -5.96 -5.13 2.16
N GLY A 13 -5.74 -5.27 0.85
CA GLY A 13 -6.59 -4.64 -0.18
C GLY A 13 -8.07 -5.02 -0.07
N SER A 14 -8.38 -6.28 0.21
CA SER A 14 -9.77 -6.74 0.39
C SER A 14 -10.44 -6.13 1.62
N ASN A 15 -9.68 -5.89 2.70
CA ASN A 15 -10.18 -5.19 3.88
C ASN A 15 -10.37 -3.69 3.60
N ILE A 16 -9.48 -3.06 2.82
CA ILE A 16 -9.64 -1.66 2.40
C ILE A 16 -10.92 -1.48 1.56
N ILE A 17 -11.24 -2.40 0.65
CA ILE A 17 -12.52 -2.35 -0.11
C ILE A 17 -13.71 -2.33 0.85
N LYS A 18 -13.75 -3.22 1.84
CA LYS A 18 -14.86 -3.29 2.80
C LYS A 18 -15.03 -1.98 3.57
N LEU A 19 -13.92 -1.38 4.02
CA LEU A 19 -13.92 -0.11 4.73
C LEU A 19 -14.38 1.05 3.82
N ALA A 20 -13.85 1.10 2.60
CA ALA A 20 -14.20 2.13 1.63
C ALA A 20 -15.70 2.11 1.27
N LEU A 21 -16.26 0.92 1.03
CA LEU A 21 -17.68 0.77 0.73
C LEU A 21 -18.57 1.11 1.93
N LYS A 22 -18.14 0.76 3.15
CA LYS A 22 -18.82 1.13 4.40
C LYS A 22 -18.90 2.64 4.56
N ASP A 23 -17.86 3.35 4.17
CA ASP A 23 -17.79 4.83 4.20
C ASP A 23 -18.38 5.48 2.93
N ALA A 24 -19.16 4.72 2.16
CA ALA A 24 -19.85 5.15 0.96
C ALA A 24 -18.95 5.71 -0.15
N ALA A 25 -17.67 5.32 -0.20
CA ALA A 25 -16.78 5.65 -1.30
C ALA A 25 -17.13 4.85 -2.57
N GLU A 26 -16.82 5.44 -3.73
CA GLU A 26 -16.82 4.74 -5.01
C GLU A 26 -15.47 4.07 -5.20
N VAL A 27 -15.45 2.76 -5.41
CA VAL A 27 -14.24 1.96 -5.46
C VAL A 27 -14.07 1.37 -6.86
N THR A 28 -12.92 1.63 -7.48
CA THR A 28 -12.46 0.91 -8.66
C THR A 28 -11.35 -0.05 -8.24
N ALA A 29 -11.55 -1.36 -8.40
CA ALA A 29 -10.55 -2.37 -8.08
C ALA A 29 -9.94 -2.95 -9.37
N LEU A 30 -8.61 -2.98 -9.48
CA LEU A 30 -7.92 -3.72 -10.54
C LEU A 30 -7.50 -5.10 -10.02
N ALA A 31 -7.98 -6.16 -10.66
CA ALA A 31 -7.67 -7.54 -10.30
C ALA A 31 -7.32 -8.38 -11.53
N ARG A 32 -6.39 -9.34 -11.37
CA ARG A 32 -6.04 -10.29 -12.43
C ARG A 32 -7.11 -11.36 -12.66
N ASP A 33 -7.91 -11.61 -11.64
CA ASP A 33 -9.00 -12.59 -11.66
C ASP A 33 -10.16 -11.98 -10.89
N LEU A 34 -11.26 -11.72 -11.59
CA LEU A 34 -12.46 -11.10 -11.05
C LEU A 34 -13.12 -11.97 -9.98
N ASN A 35 -13.04 -13.30 -10.10
CA ASN A 35 -13.70 -14.24 -9.19
C ASN A 35 -13.12 -14.20 -7.78
N ARG A 36 -11.93 -13.63 -7.61
CA ARG A 36 -11.29 -13.45 -6.29
C ARG A 36 -11.86 -12.27 -5.50
N ILE A 37 -12.73 -11.47 -6.10
CA ILE A 37 -13.47 -10.41 -5.40
C ILE A 37 -14.93 -10.87 -5.30
N GLU A 38 -15.25 -11.49 -4.16
CA GLU A 38 -16.60 -12.01 -3.89
C GLU A 38 -17.60 -10.91 -3.47
N ILE A 39 -17.10 -9.70 -3.19
CA ILE A 39 -17.92 -8.56 -2.78
C ILE A 39 -18.69 -8.03 -3.99
N GLN A 40 -20.02 -7.97 -3.88
CA GLN A 40 -20.89 -7.28 -4.84
C GLN A 40 -21.47 -6.04 -4.20
N HIS A 41 -21.28 -4.87 -4.83
CA HIS A 41 -21.78 -3.61 -4.32
C HIS A 41 -21.94 -2.60 -5.47
N GLU A 42 -22.99 -1.78 -5.46
CA GLU A 42 -23.27 -0.81 -6.55
C GLU A 42 -22.14 0.23 -6.76
N ARG A 43 -21.46 0.58 -5.66
CA ARG A 43 -20.27 1.46 -5.64
C ARG A 43 -18.93 0.75 -5.88
N LEU A 44 -18.93 -0.55 -6.17
CA LEU A 44 -17.72 -1.30 -6.49
C LEU A 44 -17.69 -1.64 -7.98
N ARG A 45 -16.73 -1.05 -8.69
CA ARG A 45 -16.38 -1.43 -10.07
C ARG A 45 -15.12 -2.28 -10.04
N VAL A 46 -15.18 -3.49 -10.59
CA VAL A 46 -13.99 -4.33 -10.74
C VAL A 46 -13.57 -4.34 -12.21
N ILE A 47 -12.29 -4.10 -12.45
CA ILE A 47 -11.67 -4.15 -13.77
C ILE A 47 -10.69 -5.33 -13.78
N GLU A 48 -10.82 -6.19 -14.79
CA GLU A 48 -9.85 -7.25 -15.03
C GLU A 48 -8.62 -6.66 -15.71
N GLY A 49 -7.43 -6.95 -15.18
CA GLY A 49 -6.18 -6.51 -15.79
C GLY A 49 -4.95 -6.72 -14.92
N ASN A 50 -3.83 -6.20 -15.40
CA ASN A 50 -2.52 -6.38 -14.77
C ASN A 50 -1.81 -5.04 -14.55
N VAL A 51 -1.24 -4.85 -13.36
CA VAL A 51 -0.45 -3.65 -13.00
C VAL A 51 0.87 -3.52 -13.76
N LEU A 52 1.26 -4.51 -14.56
CA LEU A 52 2.36 -4.41 -15.52
C LEU A 52 1.90 -3.92 -16.90
N ASN A 53 0.60 -3.72 -17.10
CA ASN A 53 0.02 -3.17 -18.33
C ASN A 53 -0.46 -1.73 -18.10
N GLU A 54 0.18 -0.78 -18.77
CA GLU A 54 -0.13 0.65 -18.65
C GLU A 54 -1.60 1.00 -18.99
N ASN A 55 -2.22 0.30 -19.94
CA ASN A 55 -3.60 0.57 -20.33
C ASN A 55 -4.59 0.10 -19.26
N ASP A 56 -4.31 -1.04 -18.61
CA ASP A 56 -5.14 -1.56 -17.52
C ASP A 56 -5.08 -0.62 -16.32
N ILE A 57 -3.89 -0.13 -15.99
CA ILE A 57 -3.69 0.88 -14.94
C ILE A 57 -4.45 2.17 -15.27
N LYS A 58 -4.32 2.69 -16.50
CA LYS A 58 -5.01 3.90 -16.92
C LYS A 58 -6.53 3.76 -16.74
N LYS A 59 -7.12 2.67 -17.25
CA LYS A 59 -8.56 2.38 -17.10
C LYS A 59 -9.01 2.32 -15.64
N ALA A 60 -8.15 1.83 -14.75
CA ALA A 60 -8.46 1.71 -13.33
C ALA A 60 -8.35 3.02 -12.56
N ILE A 61 -7.40 3.89 -12.91
CA ILE A 61 -7.12 5.13 -12.18
C ILE A 61 -8.00 6.29 -12.69
N GLU A 62 -8.40 6.29 -13.96
CA GLU A 62 -9.17 7.36 -14.58
C GLU A 62 -10.43 7.72 -13.76
N GLY A 63 -10.56 9.00 -13.40
CA GLY A 63 -11.66 9.54 -12.59
C GLY A 63 -11.57 9.26 -11.08
N SER A 64 -10.46 8.71 -10.58
CA SER A 64 -10.23 8.52 -9.14
C SER A 64 -9.65 9.78 -8.49
N ASP A 65 -9.96 10.01 -7.22
CA ASP A 65 -9.35 11.08 -6.41
C ASP A 65 -8.01 10.61 -5.81
N ILE A 66 -7.93 9.32 -5.46
CA ILE A 66 -6.80 8.70 -4.74
C ILE A 66 -6.51 7.31 -5.31
N VAL A 67 -5.23 6.94 -5.36
CA VAL A 67 -4.80 5.57 -5.64
C VAL A 67 -4.29 4.91 -4.37
N ILE A 68 -4.74 3.69 -4.08
CA ILE A 68 -4.19 2.82 -3.05
C ILE A 68 -3.52 1.64 -3.72
N SER A 69 -2.22 1.45 -3.48
CA SER A 69 -1.49 0.26 -3.91
C SER A 69 -1.32 -0.71 -2.74
N ALA A 70 -2.15 -1.74 -2.71
CA ALA A 70 -2.04 -2.86 -1.77
C ALA A 70 -1.39 -4.09 -2.44
N LEU A 71 -0.52 -3.86 -3.44
CA LEU A 71 0.19 -4.91 -4.14
C LEU A 71 1.15 -5.64 -3.19
N GLY A 72 1.11 -6.97 -3.23
CA GLY A 72 2.09 -7.82 -2.57
C GLY A 72 3.26 -8.15 -3.50
N THR A 73 4.38 -8.56 -2.92
CA THR A 73 5.48 -9.15 -3.70
C THR A 73 5.08 -10.51 -4.26
N ASP A 74 5.57 -10.80 -5.46
CA ASP A 74 5.42 -12.09 -6.14
C ASP A 74 6.78 -12.75 -6.42
N GLN A 75 7.85 -12.24 -5.79
CA GLN A 75 9.25 -12.59 -6.04
C GLN A 75 9.76 -12.29 -7.47
N ASN A 76 8.96 -11.64 -8.32
CA ASN A 76 9.33 -11.29 -9.70
C ASN A 76 9.60 -9.79 -9.89
N GLY A 77 9.63 -9.02 -8.81
CA GLY A 77 9.88 -7.57 -8.86
C GLY A 77 8.66 -6.76 -9.31
N THR A 78 7.44 -7.29 -9.16
CA THR A 78 6.23 -6.63 -9.67
C THR A 78 6.01 -5.25 -9.06
N LEU A 79 6.43 -5.01 -7.80
CA LEU A 79 6.28 -3.70 -7.18
C LEU A 79 7.16 -2.66 -7.88
N ALA A 80 8.45 -2.96 -8.05
CA ALA A 80 9.39 -2.08 -8.72
C ALA A 80 9.03 -1.85 -10.20
N LYS A 81 8.57 -2.90 -10.90
CA LYS A 81 8.19 -2.83 -12.32
C LYS A 81 6.90 -2.04 -12.55
N SER A 82 5.91 -2.16 -11.67
CA SER A 82 4.63 -1.46 -11.82
C SER A 82 4.68 0.01 -11.40
N MET A 83 5.55 0.39 -10.45
CA MET A 83 5.56 1.74 -9.90
C MET A 83 5.76 2.86 -10.95
N PRO A 84 6.70 2.77 -11.91
CA PRO A 84 6.84 3.76 -12.99
C PRO A 84 5.56 3.92 -13.81
N HIS A 85 4.87 2.81 -14.12
CA HIS A 85 3.62 2.84 -14.87
C HIS A 85 2.49 3.49 -14.07
N ILE A 86 2.40 3.19 -12.76
CA ILE A 86 1.41 3.81 -11.85
C ILE A 86 1.63 5.32 -11.79
N ILE A 87 2.86 5.78 -11.54
CA ILE A 87 3.19 7.21 -11.46
C ILE A 87 2.83 7.91 -12.77
N LYS A 88 3.31 7.37 -13.89
CA LYS A 88 3.04 7.94 -15.23
C LYS A 88 1.54 8.08 -15.49
N LYS A 89 0.73 7.07 -15.17
CA LYS A 89 -0.72 7.13 -15.41
C LYS A 89 -1.46 8.02 -14.42
N MET A 90 -1.02 8.10 -13.18
CA MET A 90 -1.52 9.07 -12.22
C MET A 90 -1.29 10.50 -12.71
N GLU A 91 -0.07 10.81 -13.18
CA GLU A 91 0.27 12.13 -13.72
C GLU A 91 -0.53 12.45 -15.00
N GLU A 92 -0.65 11.49 -15.93
CA GLU A 92 -1.43 11.66 -17.18
C GLU A 92 -2.91 11.98 -16.92
N VAL A 93 -3.52 11.41 -15.87
CA VAL A 93 -4.95 11.58 -15.56
C VAL A 93 -5.21 12.58 -14.43
N GLY A 94 -4.17 13.26 -13.93
CA GLY A 94 -4.29 14.31 -12.93
C GLY A 94 -4.58 13.83 -11.49
N VAL A 95 -4.20 12.60 -11.14
CA VAL A 95 -4.34 12.06 -9.78
C VAL A 95 -3.04 12.28 -9.02
N HIS A 96 -3.10 12.94 -7.88
CA HIS A 96 -1.90 13.38 -7.17
C HIS A 96 -1.59 12.61 -5.88
N LYS A 97 -2.56 11.90 -5.29
CA LYS A 97 -2.38 11.23 -4.00
C LYS A 97 -2.31 9.71 -4.15
N ILE A 98 -1.25 9.11 -3.61
CA ILE A 98 -1.07 7.65 -3.57
C ILE A 98 -0.69 7.17 -2.17
N ILE A 99 -1.33 6.11 -1.71
CA ILE A 99 -0.96 5.41 -0.47
C ILE A 99 -0.58 3.98 -0.84
N THR A 100 0.60 3.53 -0.42
CA THR A 100 1.10 2.20 -0.76
C THR A 100 1.39 1.37 0.49
N ILE A 101 1.10 0.08 0.43
CA ILE A 101 1.48 -0.88 1.47
C ILE A 101 2.93 -1.31 1.21
N GLY A 102 3.81 -0.97 2.14
CA GLY A 102 5.20 -1.35 2.19
C GLY A 102 5.47 -2.50 3.17
N THR A 103 6.67 -2.48 3.75
CA THR A 103 7.09 -3.41 4.78
C THR A 103 7.96 -2.68 5.80
N ALA A 104 7.89 -3.07 7.07
CA ALA A 104 8.78 -2.53 8.10
C ALA A 104 10.27 -2.72 7.77
N GLY A 105 10.61 -3.67 6.88
CA GLY A 105 11.97 -3.85 6.39
C GLY A 105 12.54 -2.58 5.76
N ILE A 106 11.73 -1.82 5.00
CA ILE A 106 12.18 -0.62 4.29
C ILE A 106 12.11 0.66 5.12
N LEU A 107 11.82 0.58 6.42
CA LEU A 107 11.99 1.70 7.36
C LEU A 107 13.47 1.84 7.74
N GLN A 108 13.88 2.96 8.34
CA GLN A 108 15.22 3.08 8.90
C GLN A 108 15.37 2.19 10.14
N ALA A 109 16.55 1.59 10.30
CA ALA A 109 16.92 0.93 11.53
C ALA A 109 17.11 1.96 12.65
N ARG A 110 16.52 1.72 13.82
CA ARG A 110 16.69 2.62 14.98
C ARG A 110 18.14 2.64 15.48
N THR A 111 18.82 1.51 15.37
CA THR A 111 20.23 1.34 15.76
C THR A 111 21.20 2.05 14.83
N ASN A 112 20.83 2.29 13.57
CA ASN A 112 21.63 3.02 12.61
C ASN A 112 20.74 3.59 11.49
N LEU A 113 20.48 4.91 11.53
CA LEU A 113 19.59 5.59 10.59
C LEU A 113 20.11 5.62 9.13
N ASN A 114 21.36 5.22 8.88
CA ASN A 114 21.89 5.05 7.52
C ASN A 114 21.55 3.70 6.88
N LEU A 115 20.99 2.77 7.67
CA LEU A 115 20.59 1.44 7.20
C LEU A 115 19.07 1.34 7.14
N TYR A 116 18.56 0.63 6.14
CA TYR A 116 17.20 0.12 6.20
C TYR A 116 17.14 -1.01 7.24
N ARG A 117 15.99 -1.17 7.88
CA ARG A 117 15.77 -2.14 8.95
C ARG A 117 16.12 -3.57 8.50
N PHE A 118 15.84 -3.93 7.24
CA PHE A 118 16.18 -5.25 6.67
C PHE A 118 17.70 -5.48 6.50
N GLN A 119 18.52 -4.44 6.53
CA GLN A 119 19.98 -4.49 6.45
C GLN A 119 20.65 -4.51 7.84
N SER A 120 19.87 -4.43 8.91
CA SER A 120 20.34 -4.35 10.30
C SER A 120 19.98 -5.61 11.09
N ALA A 121 20.57 -5.77 12.27
CA ALA A 121 20.25 -6.84 13.21
C ALA A 121 18.80 -6.78 13.76
N GLU A 122 18.07 -5.68 13.54
CA GLU A 122 16.66 -5.57 13.94
C GLU A 122 15.77 -6.50 13.11
N SER A 123 16.18 -6.84 11.88
CA SER A 123 15.46 -7.79 11.02
C SER A 123 15.88 -9.23 11.30
N LYS A 124 14.91 -10.06 11.67
CA LYS A 124 15.08 -11.51 11.82
C LYS A 124 14.80 -12.28 10.52
N ARG A 125 14.49 -11.58 9.41
CA ARG A 125 14.19 -12.21 8.12
C ARG A 125 15.50 -12.64 7.44
N LYS A 126 15.55 -13.89 6.98
CA LYS A 126 16.71 -14.43 6.24
C LYS A 126 16.70 -14.07 4.74
N MET A 127 15.51 -13.87 4.16
CA MET A 127 15.34 -13.52 2.75
C MET A 127 14.94 -12.06 2.61
N THR A 128 15.66 -11.32 1.78
CA THR A 128 15.51 -9.87 1.60
C THR A 128 14.77 -9.48 0.32
N THR A 129 14.56 -10.41 -0.61
CA THR A 129 13.97 -10.16 -1.94
C THR A 129 12.69 -9.32 -1.89
N ALA A 130 11.78 -9.61 -0.95
CA ALA A 130 10.57 -8.83 -0.76
C ALA A 130 10.86 -7.38 -0.33
N ALA A 131 11.77 -7.19 0.62
CA ALA A 131 12.15 -5.86 1.10
C ALA A 131 12.91 -5.07 0.03
N GLU A 132 13.71 -5.73 -0.80
CA GLU A 132 14.42 -5.12 -1.93
C GLU A 132 13.44 -4.64 -3.00
N ASP A 133 12.42 -5.42 -3.36
CA ASP A 133 11.38 -5.01 -4.31
C ASP A 133 10.56 -3.82 -3.78
N HIS A 134 10.15 -3.86 -2.50
CA HIS A 134 9.53 -2.71 -1.84
C HIS A 134 10.44 -1.48 -1.81
N LEU A 135 11.75 -1.67 -1.56
CA LEU A 135 12.71 -0.56 -1.51
C LEU A 135 12.88 0.08 -2.90
N ALA A 136 12.98 -0.74 -3.94
CA ALA A 136 13.10 -0.27 -5.32
C ALA A 136 11.84 0.52 -5.74
N ALA A 137 10.65 -0.02 -5.45
CA ALA A 137 9.38 0.69 -5.69
C ALA A 137 9.30 2.00 -4.90
N TYR A 138 9.67 1.99 -3.61
CA TYR A 138 9.71 3.18 -2.77
C TYR A 138 10.65 4.25 -3.32
N LYS A 139 11.86 3.89 -3.76
CA LYS A 139 12.81 4.86 -4.32
C LYS A 139 12.24 5.57 -5.54
N ILE A 140 11.63 4.82 -6.46
CA ILE A 140 10.95 5.38 -7.65
C ILE A 140 9.82 6.31 -7.23
N LEU A 141 8.96 5.87 -6.30
CA LEU A 141 7.85 6.68 -5.80
C LEU A 141 8.33 7.96 -5.11
N SER A 142 9.37 7.87 -4.28
CA SER A 142 9.91 9.00 -3.53
C SER A 142 10.54 10.08 -4.40
N SER A 143 10.93 9.74 -5.63
CA SER A 143 11.42 10.69 -6.64
C SER A 143 10.32 11.33 -7.51
N SER A 144 9.06 10.93 -7.33
CA SER A 144 7.93 11.49 -8.08
C SER A 144 7.42 12.80 -7.47
N ASN A 145 6.58 13.53 -8.20
CA ASN A 145 5.89 14.73 -7.72
C ASN A 145 4.54 14.43 -7.03
N LEU A 146 4.22 13.15 -6.81
CA LEU A 146 2.97 12.74 -6.16
C LEU A 146 3.03 13.03 -4.65
N CYS A 147 1.87 13.27 -4.04
CA CYS A 147 1.71 13.20 -2.59
C CYS A 147 1.60 11.72 -2.20
N TRP A 148 2.69 11.17 -1.65
CA TRP A 148 2.76 9.74 -1.36
C TRP A 148 2.90 9.44 0.13
N THR A 149 2.31 8.32 0.57
CA THR A 149 2.57 7.74 1.89
C THR A 149 2.80 6.24 1.75
N VAL A 150 3.83 5.71 2.41
CA VAL A 150 4.12 4.27 2.45
C VAL A 150 3.84 3.71 3.83
N VAL A 151 2.78 2.91 3.96
CA VAL A 151 2.40 2.26 5.21
C VAL A 151 3.22 0.98 5.36
N CYS A 152 4.07 0.91 6.38
CA CYS A 152 5.06 -0.14 6.58
C CYS A 152 4.70 -1.03 7.77
N PRO A 153 3.79 -2.01 7.62
CA PRO A 153 3.51 -2.99 8.65
C PRO A 153 4.70 -3.92 8.88
N THR A 154 4.84 -4.41 10.12
CA THR A 154 5.80 -5.47 10.47
C THR A 154 5.20 -6.86 10.19
N HIS A 155 5.24 -7.80 11.14
CA HIS A 155 4.59 -9.10 11.01
C HIS A 155 3.06 -8.94 10.91
N LEU A 156 2.54 -9.06 9.69
CA LEU A 156 1.12 -8.92 9.38
C LEU A 156 0.35 -10.21 9.71
N ILE A 157 -0.43 -10.19 10.78
CA ILE A 157 -1.26 -11.31 11.25
C ILE A 157 -2.71 -11.13 10.81
N ASP A 158 -3.44 -12.23 10.63
CA ASP A 158 -4.89 -12.13 10.38
C ASP A 158 -5.61 -11.60 11.62
N GLY A 159 -6.66 -10.82 11.39
CA GLY A 159 -7.49 -10.24 12.45
C GLY A 159 -8.15 -8.94 12.00
N ASP A 160 -9.21 -8.61 12.71
CA ASP A 160 -10.03 -7.42 12.46
C ASP A 160 -9.37 -6.14 12.97
N VAL A 161 -10.06 -5.02 12.78
CA VAL A 161 -9.69 -3.71 13.31
C VAL A 161 -9.79 -3.73 14.83
N THR A 162 -8.69 -3.39 15.51
CA THR A 162 -8.66 -3.17 16.96
C THR A 162 -8.66 -1.68 17.30
N GLY A 163 -8.14 -0.83 16.40
CA GLY A 163 -8.05 0.61 16.58
C GLY A 163 -6.98 1.08 17.58
N VAL A 164 -6.22 0.17 18.18
CA VAL A 164 -5.20 0.48 19.19
C VAL A 164 -3.84 0.00 18.69
N TYR A 165 -3.09 0.91 18.08
CA TYR A 165 -1.75 0.67 17.56
C TYR A 165 -0.93 1.96 17.60
N ARG A 166 0.38 1.83 17.39
CA ARG A 166 1.35 2.93 17.34
C ARG A 166 1.81 3.14 15.91
N THR A 167 2.08 4.40 15.58
CA THR A 167 2.64 4.79 14.28
C THR A 167 3.83 5.72 14.46
N GLU A 168 4.89 5.49 13.68
CA GLU A 168 6.06 6.36 13.70
C GLU A 168 6.57 6.63 12.28
N LYS A 169 6.97 7.88 12.03
CA LYS A 169 7.51 8.30 10.74
C LYS A 169 8.91 7.70 10.54
N ASP A 170 9.15 7.14 9.36
CA ASP A 170 10.42 6.58 8.88
C ASP A 170 11.04 5.43 9.70
N VAL A 171 10.55 5.12 10.89
CA VAL A 171 11.01 4.02 11.75
C VAL A 171 9.83 3.14 12.22
N LEU A 172 10.11 1.88 12.56
CA LEU A 172 9.10 1.00 13.18
C LEU A 172 8.90 1.42 14.64
N PRO A 173 7.67 1.50 15.19
CA PRO A 173 7.48 1.81 16.60
C PRO A 173 8.31 0.92 17.52
N GLU A 174 8.83 1.48 18.62
CA GLU A 174 9.74 0.76 19.52
C GLU A 174 9.08 -0.52 20.07
N GLY A 175 9.80 -1.65 20.05
CA GLY A 175 9.23 -2.95 20.44
C GLY A 175 8.18 -3.51 19.46
N GLY A 176 7.97 -2.87 18.31
CA GLY A 176 6.98 -3.29 17.32
C GLY A 176 7.24 -4.70 16.78
N ALA A 177 6.27 -5.58 16.98
CA ALA A 177 6.42 -7.00 16.67
C ALA A 177 5.42 -7.50 15.62
N LYS A 178 4.16 -7.07 15.70
CA LYS A 178 3.06 -7.52 14.83
C LYS A 178 1.99 -6.45 14.69
N ILE A 179 1.12 -6.60 13.69
CA ILE A 179 -0.07 -5.77 13.44
C ILE A 179 -1.10 -6.61 12.67
N THR A 180 -2.40 -6.39 12.88
CA THR A 180 -3.42 -7.09 12.08
C THR A 180 -3.55 -6.52 10.68
N VAL A 181 -4.06 -7.37 9.78
CA VAL A 181 -4.54 -6.97 8.46
C VAL A 181 -5.60 -5.87 8.58
N GLY A 182 -6.56 -6.02 9.50
CA GLY A 182 -7.62 -5.04 9.75
C GLY A 182 -7.07 -3.66 10.13
N ASP A 183 -6.18 -3.58 11.13
CA ASP A 183 -5.61 -2.30 11.55
C ASP A 183 -4.74 -1.64 10.45
N THR A 184 -4.00 -2.45 9.69
CA THR A 184 -3.22 -1.94 8.55
C THR A 184 -4.14 -1.35 7.47
N ALA A 185 -5.26 -2.02 7.18
CA ALA A 185 -6.26 -1.55 6.23
C ALA A 185 -6.97 -0.29 6.73
N GLN A 186 -7.38 -0.26 8.01
CA GLN A 186 -8.03 0.90 8.63
C GLN A 186 -7.12 2.12 8.63
N PHE A 187 -5.86 1.95 9.03
CA PHE A 187 -4.91 3.05 9.03
C PHE A 187 -4.69 3.59 7.61
N THR A 188 -4.53 2.70 6.63
CA THR A 188 -4.37 3.08 5.21
C THR A 188 -5.59 3.83 4.69
N TRP A 189 -6.79 3.38 5.04
CA TRP A 189 -8.04 4.03 4.63
C TRP A 189 -8.21 5.42 5.28
N ASN A 190 -7.88 5.57 6.56
CA ASN A 190 -7.96 6.87 7.25
C ASN A 190 -7.04 7.92 6.60
N LEU A 191 -5.87 7.51 6.11
CA LEU A 191 -4.93 8.39 5.40
C LEU A 191 -5.50 8.96 4.09
N CYS A 192 -6.59 8.40 3.53
CA CYS A 192 -7.27 9.01 2.38
C CYS A 192 -7.80 10.40 2.73
N SER A 193 -8.35 10.57 3.94
CA SER A 193 -8.99 11.81 4.41
C SER A 193 -8.11 12.65 5.33
N GLU A 194 -7.00 12.10 5.82
CA GLU A 194 -6.04 12.81 6.68
C GLU A 194 -4.82 13.29 5.90
N ASN A 195 -4.40 14.54 6.14
CA ASN A 195 -3.13 15.08 5.64
C ASN A 195 -2.01 14.81 6.66
N LYS A 196 -1.75 13.53 6.92
CA LYS A 196 -0.67 13.05 7.78
C LYS A 196 0.27 12.16 6.98
N TYR A 197 1.55 12.19 7.34
CA TYR A 197 2.58 11.34 6.74
C TYR A 197 2.76 11.53 5.22
N GLU A 198 2.42 12.71 4.69
CA GLU A 198 2.72 13.07 3.31
C GLU A 198 4.23 13.01 3.07
N ASN A 199 4.59 12.45 1.92
CA ASN A 199 5.96 12.23 1.47
C ASN A 199 6.82 11.52 2.53
N SER A 200 6.24 10.49 3.16
CA SER A 200 6.94 9.71 4.18
C SER A 200 6.55 8.24 4.21
N ARG A 201 7.46 7.42 4.75
CA ARG A 201 7.13 6.07 5.20
C ARG A 201 6.63 6.15 6.64
N VAL A 202 5.71 5.27 7.02
CA VAL A 202 5.18 5.21 8.38
C VAL A 202 5.16 3.76 8.86
N GLY A 203 5.90 3.47 9.93
CA GLY A 203 5.83 2.18 10.60
C GLY A 203 4.54 2.06 11.41
N ILE A 204 3.91 0.89 11.38
CA ILE A 204 2.72 0.57 12.17
C ILE A 204 2.89 -0.76 12.90
N SER A 205 2.62 -0.75 14.21
CA SER A 205 2.59 -1.95 15.05
C SER A 205 1.75 -1.72 16.30
N TYR A 206 1.39 -2.80 17.00
CA TYR A 206 1.02 -2.70 18.41
C TYR A 206 2.17 -2.14 19.24
#